data_AF-A0A225V2R0-F1
#
_entry.id   AF-A0A225V2R0-F1
#
_cell.length_a   1.000
_cell.length_b   1.000
_cell.length_c   1.000
_cell.angle_alpha   90.00
_cell.angle_beta   90.00
_cell.angle_gamma   90.00
#
_symmetry.space_group_name_H-M   'P 1'
#
loop_
_entity.id
_entity.type
_entity.pdbx_description
1 polymer ?
#
loop_
_entity_poly.entity_id
_entity_poly.type
_entity_poly.pdbx_seq_one_letter_code
_entity_poly.pdbx_strand_id
1 'polypeptide(L)'
;DDWKKFDYSADDVFQLLRLDNGLDGILSNPSWEIWLRYVDNLNLQNSPVLNILRVHYDDDNLFRMLSESMKMPSVSHSATILESQLKQAIRSGTKVSTPELEQMKIWKHQGLLTDDFNKALHLHDYDDFYDVLMSPKWNAWIRYVDDVAPNADKGVATLKALLRRFGVNHVAEGIAASTSSERPLTREVGQYLEVLLFNKWAAGAVDPEKVRRIAVVYGNPSSPEFRAFVARYTARLKKAK
;
A
#
# COMPACT_ATOMS: atom_id res chain seq x y z
N ASP A 1 16.69 -12.68 0.00
CA ASP A 1 17.76 -11.71 0.28
C ASP A 1 17.48 -10.29 -0.23
N ASP A 2 16.88 -10.11 -1.40
CA ASP A 2 16.68 -8.74 -1.93
C ASP A 2 15.77 -7.85 -1.08
N TRP A 3 14.69 -8.37 -0.50
CA TRP A 3 13.80 -7.58 0.37
C TRP A 3 14.49 -7.01 1.61
N LYS A 4 15.46 -7.75 2.18
CA LYS A 4 16.22 -7.29 3.35
C LYS A 4 17.15 -6.12 3.01
N LYS A 5 17.64 -6.04 1.76
CA LYS A 5 18.47 -4.91 1.29
C LYS A 5 17.69 -3.60 1.23
N PHE A 6 16.37 -3.67 1.11
CA PHE A 6 15.47 -2.52 1.04
C PHE A 6 14.83 -2.18 2.40
N ASP A 7 15.32 -2.79 3.48
CA ASP A 7 14.78 -2.68 4.84
C ASP A 7 13.28 -3.01 4.93
N TYR A 8 12.78 -3.91 4.08
CA TYR A 8 11.40 -4.34 4.19
C TYR A 8 11.17 -5.10 5.50
N SER A 9 10.12 -4.71 6.20
CA SER A 9 9.60 -5.49 7.31
C SER A 9 8.90 -6.75 6.79
N ALA A 10 8.65 -7.69 7.70
CA ALA A 10 7.79 -8.82 7.38
C ALA A 10 6.39 -8.38 6.93
N ASP A 11 5.86 -7.25 7.44
CA ASP A 11 4.58 -6.70 7.01
C ASP A 11 4.62 -6.16 5.57
N ASP A 12 5.70 -5.47 5.19
CA ASP A 12 5.86 -4.95 3.83
C ASP A 12 5.91 -6.08 2.80
N VAL A 13 6.64 -7.16 3.10
CA VAL A 13 6.70 -8.33 2.21
C VAL A 13 5.37 -9.09 2.18
N PHE A 14 4.60 -9.08 3.27
CA PHE A 14 3.25 -9.66 3.30
C PHE A 14 2.32 -8.97 2.29
N GLN A 15 2.31 -7.63 2.30
CA GLN A 15 1.54 -6.80 1.37
C GLN A 15 2.06 -6.90 -0.06
N LEU A 16 3.38 -6.91 -0.26
CA LEU A 16 3.99 -7.06 -1.58
C LEU A 16 3.58 -8.38 -2.24
N LEU A 17 3.43 -9.44 -1.46
CA LEU A 17 2.94 -10.75 -1.91
C LEU A 17 1.40 -10.83 -1.97
N ARG A 18 0.72 -9.71 -1.72
CA ARG A 18 -0.74 -9.54 -1.79
C ARG A 18 -1.49 -10.49 -0.87
N LEU A 19 -0.87 -10.88 0.24
CA LEU A 19 -1.44 -11.79 1.24
C LEU A 19 -2.46 -11.11 2.15
N ASP A 20 -2.66 -9.80 1.99
CA ASP A 20 -3.61 -8.89 2.65
C ASP A 20 -4.93 -8.71 1.88
N ASN A 21 -5.05 -9.24 0.65
CA ASN A 21 -6.20 -9.01 -0.23
C ASN A 21 -7.38 -9.98 -0.04
N GLY A 22 -7.43 -10.70 1.09
CA GLY A 22 -8.55 -11.58 1.41
C GLY A 22 -8.12 -12.82 2.17
N LEU A 23 -9.06 -13.34 2.97
CA LEU A 23 -8.86 -14.48 3.87
C LEU A 23 -8.87 -15.83 3.13
N ASP A 24 -9.49 -15.89 1.95
CA ASP A 24 -9.72 -17.15 1.25
C ASP A 24 -8.41 -17.76 0.77
N GLY A 25 -7.98 -18.83 1.46
CA GLY A 25 -6.87 -19.65 1.01
C GLY A 25 -5.47 -19.02 1.19
N ILE A 26 -5.29 -18.08 2.13
CA ILE A 26 -3.96 -17.49 2.43
C ILE A 26 -2.93 -18.60 2.70
N LEU A 27 -3.24 -19.53 3.60
CA LEU A 27 -2.32 -20.61 3.97
C LEU A 27 -2.00 -21.55 2.80
N SER A 28 -2.88 -21.62 1.80
CA SER A 28 -2.68 -22.39 0.56
C SER A 28 -2.09 -21.56 -0.58
N ASN A 29 -1.90 -20.25 -0.41
CA ASN A 29 -1.30 -19.38 -1.42
C ASN A 29 0.20 -19.72 -1.51
N PRO A 30 0.76 -20.03 -2.69
CA PRO A 30 2.19 -20.31 -2.84
C PRO A 30 3.10 -19.22 -2.29
N SER A 31 2.61 -17.97 -2.26
CA SER A 31 3.34 -16.82 -1.71
C SER A 31 3.45 -16.85 -0.18
N TRP A 32 2.59 -17.60 0.51
CA TRP A 32 2.65 -17.80 1.95
C TRP A 32 3.97 -18.45 2.39
N GLU A 33 4.39 -19.52 1.69
CA GLU A 33 5.66 -20.20 1.97
C GLU A 33 6.87 -19.29 1.70
N ILE A 34 6.79 -18.46 0.66
CA ILE A 34 7.83 -17.49 0.34
C ILE A 34 7.96 -16.47 1.48
N TRP A 35 6.83 -16.01 2.00
CA TRP A 35 6.78 -15.07 3.11
C TRP A 35 7.25 -15.68 4.43
N LEU A 36 6.82 -16.90 4.79
CA LEU A 36 7.26 -17.57 6.01
C LEU A 36 8.78 -17.72 6.05
N ARG A 37 9.38 -18.16 4.95
CA ARG A 37 10.85 -18.24 4.84
C ARG A 37 11.51 -16.88 5.01
N TYR A 38 10.88 -15.80 4.54
CA TYR A 38 11.40 -14.46 4.75
C TYR A 38 11.32 -14.03 6.22
N VAL A 39 10.20 -14.31 6.89
CA VAL A 39 10.01 -14.08 8.33
C VAL A 39 11.08 -14.83 9.14
N ASP A 40 11.32 -16.10 8.82
CA ASP A 40 12.36 -16.91 9.47
C ASP A 40 13.75 -16.28 9.28
N ASN A 41 14.06 -15.81 8.06
CA ASN A 41 15.34 -15.14 7.76
C ASN A 41 15.55 -13.79 8.48
N LEU A 42 14.48 -13.16 8.96
CA LEU A 42 14.56 -11.95 9.77
C LEU A 42 14.90 -12.24 11.24
N ASN A 43 14.84 -13.50 11.69
CA ASN A 43 15.11 -13.93 13.07
C ASN A 43 14.32 -13.10 14.11
N LEU A 44 13.05 -12.80 13.80
CA LEU A 44 12.20 -11.98 14.67
C LEU A 44 11.81 -12.77 15.93
N GLN A 45 11.88 -12.12 17.09
CA GLN A 45 11.36 -12.65 18.36
C GLN A 45 9.83 -12.52 18.41
N ASN A 46 9.16 -13.36 19.21
CA ASN A 46 7.71 -13.28 19.50
C ASN A 46 6.76 -13.47 18.30
N SER A 47 6.47 -14.73 17.96
CA SER A 47 5.45 -15.19 16.99
C SER A 47 5.04 -14.13 15.93
N PRO A 48 5.99 -13.70 15.06
CA PRO A 48 5.76 -12.63 14.09
C PRO A 48 4.60 -12.94 13.14
N VAL A 49 4.36 -14.22 12.88
CA VAL A 49 3.33 -14.68 11.95
C VAL A 49 1.92 -14.31 12.42
N LEU A 50 1.54 -14.73 13.62
CA LEU A 50 0.21 -14.41 14.14
C LEU A 50 0.03 -12.90 14.32
N ASN A 51 1.07 -12.21 14.80
CA ASN A 51 0.98 -10.78 15.01
C ASN A 51 0.69 -10.05 13.69
N ILE A 52 1.40 -10.37 12.61
CA ILE A 52 1.17 -9.77 11.29
C ILE A 52 -0.21 -10.11 10.76
N LEU A 53 -0.65 -11.38 10.85
CA LEU A 53 -2.02 -11.75 10.48
C LEU A 53 -3.06 -10.90 11.21
N ARG A 54 -2.86 -10.62 12.50
CA ARG A 54 -3.74 -9.77 13.32
C ARG A 54 -3.60 -8.27 13.06
N VAL A 55 -2.59 -7.81 12.31
CA VAL A 55 -2.55 -6.44 11.76
C VAL A 55 -3.48 -6.33 10.55
N HIS A 56 -3.61 -7.39 9.74
CA HIS A 56 -4.39 -7.39 8.49
C HIS A 56 -5.83 -7.87 8.67
N TYR A 57 -6.07 -8.74 9.65
CA TYR A 57 -7.34 -9.42 9.82
C TYR A 57 -7.78 -9.33 11.28
N ASP A 58 -9.06 -9.01 11.53
CA ASP A 58 -9.61 -9.08 12.88
C ASP A 58 -9.67 -10.53 13.39
N ASP A 59 -9.68 -10.65 14.72
CA ASP A 59 -9.58 -11.94 15.42
C ASP A 59 -10.72 -12.91 15.03
N ASP A 60 -11.94 -12.41 14.79
CA ASP A 60 -13.10 -13.24 14.44
C ASP A 60 -12.98 -13.81 13.01
N ASN A 61 -12.62 -12.96 12.06
CA ASN A 61 -12.38 -13.34 10.69
C ASN A 61 -11.20 -14.31 10.56
N LEU A 62 -10.11 -14.04 11.30
CA LEU A 62 -8.95 -14.90 11.32
C LEU A 62 -9.27 -16.28 11.93
N PHE A 63 -10.06 -16.31 13.01
CA PHE A 63 -10.52 -17.55 13.63
C PHE A 63 -11.31 -18.44 12.65
N ARG A 64 -12.26 -17.83 11.92
CA ARG A 64 -13.05 -18.53 10.90
C ARG A 64 -12.17 -19.09 9.78
N MET A 65 -11.26 -18.27 9.24
CA MET A 65 -10.34 -18.68 8.18
C MET A 65 -9.45 -19.86 8.61
N LEU A 66 -8.89 -19.80 9.82
CA LEU A 66 -8.04 -20.87 10.35
C LEU A 66 -8.84 -22.16 10.56
N SER A 67 -10.08 -22.05 11.07
CA SER A 67 -10.98 -23.20 11.24
C SER A 67 -11.31 -23.91 9.93
N GLU A 68 -11.51 -23.17 8.84
CA GLU A 68 -11.71 -23.76 7.51
C GLU A 68 -10.41 -24.39 6.98
N SER A 69 -9.28 -23.72 7.17
CA SER A 69 -7.96 -24.23 6.73
C SER A 69 -7.56 -25.53 7.44
N MET A 70 -8.02 -25.74 8.69
CA MET A 70 -7.81 -27.01 9.41
C MET A 70 -8.41 -28.23 8.70
N LYS A 71 -9.43 -28.03 7.86
CA LYS A 71 -10.07 -29.10 7.07
C LYS A 71 -9.27 -29.49 5.83
N MET A 72 -8.27 -28.69 5.46
CA MET A 72 -7.43 -28.90 4.27
C MET A 72 -6.15 -29.66 4.68
N PRO A 73 -5.91 -30.90 4.20
CA PRO A 73 -4.79 -31.71 4.65
C PRO A 73 -3.40 -31.05 4.47
N SER A 74 -3.22 -30.27 3.40
CA SER A 74 -1.94 -29.62 3.09
C SER A 74 -1.54 -28.51 4.08
N VAL A 75 -2.50 -27.88 4.76
CA VAL A 75 -2.25 -26.71 5.63
C VAL A 75 -2.81 -26.87 7.05
N SER A 76 -3.40 -28.04 7.34
CA SER A 76 -4.09 -28.32 8.61
C SER A 76 -3.19 -28.14 9.84
N HIS A 77 -1.93 -28.55 9.74
CA HIS A 77 -0.98 -28.43 10.85
C HIS A 77 -0.68 -26.97 11.20
N SER A 78 -0.32 -26.15 10.20
CA SER A 78 -0.05 -24.72 10.37
C SER A 78 -1.30 -23.97 10.85
N ALA A 79 -2.48 -24.31 10.30
CA ALA A 79 -3.75 -23.73 10.72
C ALA A 79 -4.05 -24.01 12.20
N THR A 80 -3.82 -25.25 12.66
CA THR A 80 -4.03 -25.64 14.06
C THR A 80 -3.12 -24.89 15.01
N ILE A 81 -1.84 -24.71 14.64
CA ILE A 81 -0.87 -23.94 15.44
C ILE A 81 -1.33 -22.48 15.55
N LEU A 82 -1.64 -21.84 14.43
CA LEU A 82 -2.06 -20.44 14.40
C LEU A 82 -3.39 -20.22 15.14
N GLU A 83 -4.34 -21.15 15.03
CA GLU A 83 -5.62 -21.08 15.74
C GLU A 83 -5.41 -21.18 17.26
N SER A 84 -4.53 -22.07 17.71
CA SER A 84 -4.14 -22.18 19.12
C SER A 84 -3.47 -20.90 19.65
N GLN A 85 -2.53 -20.34 18.88
CA GLN A 85 -1.87 -19.08 19.23
C GLN A 85 -2.88 -17.92 19.28
N LEU A 86 -3.83 -17.86 18.34
CA LEU A 86 -4.88 -16.85 18.30
C LEU A 86 -5.77 -16.95 19.55
N LYS A 87 -6.25 -18.15 19.90
CA LYS A 87 -7.02 -18.40 21.14
C LYS A 87 -6.24 -17.95 22.37
N GLN A 88 -4.94 -18.25 22.44
CA GLN A 88 -4.10 -17.85 23.56
C GLN A 88 -3.99 -16.32 23.64
N ALA A 89 -3.73 -15.65 22.52
CA ALA A 89 -3.60 -14.20 22.45
C ALA A 89 -4.91 -13.47 22.84
N ILE A 90 -6.06 -14.02 22.42
CA ILE A 90 -7.38 -13.50 22.81
C ILE A 90 -7.59 -13.67 24.32
N ARG A 91 -7.30 -14.85 24.88
CA ARG A 91 -7.45 -15.12 26.33
C ARG A 91 -6.54 -14.25 27.19
N SER A 92 -5.30 -14.00 26.75
CA SER A 92 -4.37 -13.13 27.46
C SER A 92 -4.69 -11.64 27.28
N GLY A 93 -5.67 -11.28 26.45
CA GLY A 93 -5.99 -9.90 26.12
C GLY A 93 -4.86 -9.19 25.35
N THR A 94 -3.97 -9.95 24.70
CA THR A 94 -2.85 -9.40 23.93
C THR A 94 -3.41 -8.66 22.73
N LYS A 95 -3.46 -7.34 22.80
CA LYS A 95 -3.82 -6.48 21.68
C LYS A 95 -2.60 -6.29 20.77
N VAL A 96 -2.78 -6.54 19.48
CA VAL A 96 -1.83 -6.08 18.46
C VAL A 96 -2.06 -4.58 18.31
N SER A 97 -1.02 -3.81 18.59
CA SER A 97 -1.04 -2.34 18.56
C SER A 97 0.26 -1.88 17.93
N THR A 98 0.19 -1.42 16.68
CA THR A 98 1.29 -0.71 16.03
C THR A 98 1.00 0.79 16.04
N PRO A 99 2.02 1.67 15.92
CA PRO A 99 1.79 3.11 15.79
C PRO A 99 0.79 3.46 14.66
N GLU A 100 0.83 2.70 13.56
CA GLU A 100 -0.08 2.84 12.43
C GLU A 100 -1.53 2.49 12.81
N LEU A 101 -1.76 1.40 13.54
CA LEU A 101 -3.09 0.99 14.00
C LEU A 101 -3.67 1.98 15.03
N GLU A 102 -2.83 2.51 15.93
CA GLU A 102 -3.27 3.55 16.86
C GLU A 102 -3.62 4.85 16.13
N GLN A 103 -2.83 5.22 15.11
CA GLN A 103 -3.14 6.35 14.26
C GLN A 103 -4.46 6.17 13.50
N MET A 104 -4.74 4.97 12.98
CA MET A 104 -6.01 4.64 12.34
C MET A 104 -7.19 4.76 13.32
N LYS A 105 -7.05 4.29 14.57
CA LYS A 105 -8.09 4.43 15.61
C LYS A 105 -8.39 5.91 15.90
N ILE A 106 -7.36 6.74 15.96
CA ILE A 106 -7.51 8.20 16.11
C ILE A 106 -8.33 8.76 14.95
N TRP A 107 -8.00 8.41 13.70
CA TRP A 107 -8.74 8.87 12.52
C TRP A 107 -10.21 8.41 12.52
N LYS A 108 -10.48 7.17 12.94
CA LYS A 108 -11.85 6.64 13.08
C LYS A 108 -12.64 7.41 14.13
N HIS A 109 -12.04 7.67 15.30
CA HIS A 109 -12.69 8.45 16.36
C HIS A 109 -12.94 9.90 15.93
N GLN A 110 -12.06 10.47 15.10
CA GLN A 110 -12.24 11.79 14.50
C GLN A 110 -13.28 11.81 13.37
N GLY A 111 -13.72 10.64 12.87
CA GLY A 111 -14.67 10.52 11.77
C GLY A 111 -14.10 11.01 10.44
N LEU A 112 -12.80 10.83 10.19
CA LEU A 112 -12.18 11.28 8.94
C LEU A 112 -12.77 10.55 7.73
N LEU A 113 -13.05 11.27 6.66
CA LEU A 113 -13.47 10.67 5.39
C LEU A 113 -12.26 10.33 4.53
N THR A 114 -12.44 9.52 3.49
CA THR A 114 -11.38 9.21 2.50
C THR A 114 -10.83 10.47 1.80
N ASP A 115 -11.59 11.57 1.78
CA ASP A 115 -11.16 12.86 1.25
C ASP A 115 -10.33 13.70 2.26
N ASP A 116 -10.24 13.29 3.53
CA ASP A 116 -9.50 13.94 4.62
C ASP A 116 -8.02 13.50 4.73
N PHE A 117 -7.50 12.81 3.71
CA PHE A 117 -6.09 12.39 3.60
C PHE A 117 -5.07 13.46 4.03
N ASN A 118 -5.33 14.73 3.68
CA ASN A 118 -4.48 15.85 4.06
C ASN A 118 -4.38 16.03 5.59
N LYS A 119 -5.50 15.85 6.30
CA LYS A 119 -5.57 15.91 7.76
C LYS A 119 -4.96 14.65 8.37
N ALA A 120 -5.25 13.48 7.78
CA ALA A 120 -4.78 12.20 8.27
C ALA A 120 -3.25 12.12 8.25
N LEU A 121 -2.64 12.43 7.11
CA LEU A 121 -1.19 12.31 6.94
C LEU A 121 -0.42 13.52 7.42
N HIS A 122 -1.06 14.66 7.65
CA HIS A 122 -0.38 15.94 7.85
C HIS A 122 0.54 16.27 6.67
N LEU A 123 -0.02 16.38 5.46
CA LEU A 123 0.76 16.61 4.22
C LEU A 123 1.56 17.93 4.16
N HIS A 124 1.60 18.70 5.24
CA HIS A 124 2.51 19.83 5.41
C HIS A 124 3.86 19.44 6.02
N ASP A 125 3.95 18.23 6.56
CA ASP A 125 5.19 17.65 7.09
C ASP A 125 6.07 17.06 5.97
N TYR A 126 5.59 17.07 4.71
CA TYR A 126 6.25 16.44 3.57
C TYR A 126 6.55 17.48 2.50
N ASP A 127 7.78 17.44 1.97
CA ASP A 127 8.25 18.34 0.93
C ASP A 127 7.71 17.92 -0.45
N ASP A 128 7.60 16.60 -0.71
CA ASP A 128 7.00 16.08 -1.94
C ASP A 128 6.18 14.78 -1.75
N PHE A 129 5.56 14.32 -2.84
CA PHE A 129 4.75 13.10 -2.85
C PHE A 129 5.57 11.81 -2.65
N TYR A 130 6.81 11.78 -3.12
CA TYR A 130 7.67 10.60 -2.95
C TYR A 130 7.94 10.36 -1.46
N ASP A 131 8.17 11.40 -0.67
CA ASP A 131 8.32 11.29 0.78
C ASP A 131 7.07 10.74 1.47
N VAL A 132 5.88 11.11 0.97
CA VAL A 132 4.60 10.57 1.49
C VAL A 132 4.55 9.05 1.31
N LEU A 133 4.87 8.55 0.11
CA LEU A 133 4.87 7.11 -0.20
C LEU A 133 5.89 6.31 0.62
N MET A 134 6.96 6.97 1.04
CA MET A 134 8.02 6.36 1.84
C MET A 134 7.69 6.36 3.34
N SER A 135 6.61 7.05 3.75
CA SER A 135 6.27 7.19 5.16
C SER A 135 5.41 6.03 5.69
N PRO A 136 5.59 5.61 6.95
CA PRO A 136 4.72 4.61 7.58
C PRO A 136 3.24 5.02 7.65
N LYS A 137 2.96 6.33 7.69
CA LYS A 137 1.60 6.86 7.71
C LYS A 137 0.84 6.55 6.41
N TRP A 138 1.54 6.42 5.27
CA TRP A 138 0.93 6.03 4.00
C TRP A 138 0.27 4.64 4.09
N ASN A 139 0.99 3.66 4.64
CA ASN A 139 0.45 2.31 4.85
C ASN A 139 -0.75 2.33 5.81
N ALA A 140 -0.66 3.11 6.90
CA ALA A 140 -1.79 3.31 7.82
C ALA A 140 -3.02 3.87 7.09
N TRP A 141 -2.81 4.84 6.20
CA TRP A 141 -3.88 5.45 5.43
C TRP A 141 -4.54 4.48 4.45
N ILE A 142 -3.77 3.68 3.72
CA ILE A 142 -4.34 2.65 2.83
C ILE A 142 -5.28 1.74 3.61
N ARG A 143 -4.82 1.23 4.75
CA ARG A 143 -5.62 0.37 5.63
C ARG A 143 -6.84 1.09 6.22
N TYR A 144 -6.71 2.37 6.52
CA TYR A 144 -7.84 3.18 6.98
C TYR A 144 -8.94 3.26 5.93
N VAL A 145 -8.57 3.53 4.67
CA VAL A 145 -9.53 3.59 3.55
C VAL A 145 -10.20 2.23 3.35
N ASP A 146 -9.47 1.13 3.48
CA ASP A 146 -10.03 -0.24 3.37
C ASP A 146 -11.12 -0.51 4.38
N ASP A 147 -10.94 -0.01 5.60
CA ASP A 147 -11.88 -0.20 6.69
C ASP A 147 -13.12 0.69 6.55
N VAL A 148 -12.94 1.98 6.26
CA VAL A 148 -14.06 2.94 6.25
C VAL A 148 -14.78 3.03 4.90
N ALA A 149 -14.14 2.58 3.82
CA ALA A 149 -14.66 2.64 2.47
C ALA A 149 -14.12 1.50 1.59
N PRO A 150 -14.42 0.21 1.91
CA PRO A 150 -13.84 -0.96 1.24
C PRO A 150 -14.11 -1.01 -0.27
N ASN A 151 -15.16 -0.34 -0.74
CA ASN A 151 -15.55 -0.29 -2.15
C ASN A 151 -15.03 0.97 -2.89
N ALA A 152 -14.30 1.86 -2.21
CA ALA A 152 -13.74 3.03 -2.87
C ALA A 152 -12.56 2.63 -3.77
N ASP A 153 -12.48 3.26 -4.95
CA ASP A 153 -11.25 3.23 -5.73
C ASP A 153 -10.17 4.03 -4.96
N LYS A 154 -9.39 3.31 -4.16
CA LYS A 154 -8.35 3.84 -3.26
C LYS A 154 -7.34 4.69 -4.02
N GLY A 155 -7.00 4.28 -5.25
CA GLY A 155 -6.10 5.01 -6.12
C GLY A 155 -6.69 6.34 -6.56
N VAL A 156 -7.98 6.37 -6.93
CA VAL A 156 -8.67 7.62 -7.30
C VAL A 156 -8.81 8.55 -6.10
N ALA A 157 -9.20 8.04 -4.93
CA ALA A 157 -9.33 8.83 -3.70
C ALA A 157 -7.97 9.44 -3.31
N THR A 158 -6.92 8.62 -3.32
CA THR A 158 -5.53 9.06 -3.09
C THR A 158 -5.12 10.13 -4.09
N LEU A 159 -5.23 9.85 -5.39
CA LEU A 159 -4.80 10.76 -6.44
C LEU A 159 -5.51 12.11 -6.32
N LYS A 160 -6.82 12.11 -6.04
CA LYS A 160 -7.62 13.33 -5.82
C LYS A 160 -7.07 14.14 -4.65
N ALA A 161 -6.76 13.50 -3.52
CA ALA A 161 -6.22 14.19 -2.35
C ALA A 161 -4.84 14.80 -2.62
N LEU A 162 -3.94 14.02 -3.25
CA LEU A 162 -2.62 14.47 -3.65
C LEU A 162 -2.68 15.69 -4.59
N LEU A 163 -3.53 15.62 -5.63
CA LEU A 163 -3.74 16.71 -6.57
C LEU A 163 -4.25 17.98 -5.87
N ARG A 164 -5.11 17.84 -4.85
CA ARG A 164 -5.64 18.96 -4.06
C ARG A 164 -4.55 19.62 -3.20
N ARG A 165 -3.60 18.85 -2.65
CA ARG A 165 -2.54 19.36 -1.77
C ARG A 165 -1.36 19.92 -2.53
N PHE A 166 -0.72 19.08 -3.35
CA PHE A 166 0.59 19.37 -3.95
C PHE A 166 0.46 20.01 -5.34
N GLY A 167 -0.76 19.99 -5.90
CA GLY A 167 -1.00 20.41 -7.27
C GLY A 167 -0.52 19.38 -8.29
N VAL A 168 -1.07 19.47 -9.50
CA VAL A 168 -0.83 18.48 -10.56
C VAL A 168 0.65 18.33 -10.96
N ASN A 169 1.45 19.37 -10.78
CA ASN A 169 2.84 19.39 -11.20
C ASN A 169 3.71 18.52 -10.28
N HIS A 170 3.71 18.78 -8.98
CA HIS A 170 4.45 17.98 -7.99
C HIS A 170 3.96 16.53 -7.95
N VAL A 171 2.65 16.30 -8.10
CA VAL A 171 2.10 14.94 -8.14
C VAL A 171 2.60 14.17 -9.37
N ALA A 172 2.62 14.80 -10.55
CA ALA A 172 3.14 14.16 -11.75
C ALA A 172 4.64 13.85 -11.62
N GLU A 173 5.42 14.73 -11.00
CA GLU A 173 6.84 14.52 -10.76
C GLU A 173 7.11 13.37 -9.76
N GLY A 174 6.43 13.36 -8.62
CA GLY A 174 6.56 12.27 -7.64
C GLY A 174 6.06 10.92 -8.19
N ILE A 175 5.01 10.91 -9.01
CA ILE A 175 4.57 9.70 -9.72
C ILE A 175 5.66 9.25 -10.71
N ALA A 176 6.23 10.15 -11.50
CA ALA A 176 7.31 9.80 -12.41
C ALA A 176 8.52 9.21 -11.67
N ALA A 177 8.96 9.83 -10.57
CA ALA A 177 10.05 9.34 -9.75
C ALA A 177 9.75 7.95 -9.14
N SER A 178 8.55 7.78 -8.56
CA SER A 178 8.15 6.50 -7.96
C SER A 178 8.09 5.36 -8.98
N THR A 179 7.70 5.61 -10.24
CA THR A 179 7.67 4.56 -11.30
C THR A 179 9.04 3.95 -11.62
N SER A 180 10.13 4.61 -11.21
CA SER A 180 11.51 4.14 -11.36
C SER A 180 12.15 3.75 -10.03
N SER A 181 11.39 3.75 -8.92
CA SER A 181 11.92 3.42 -7.59
C SER A 181 12.59 2.05 -7.58
N GLU A 182 13.73 1.93 -6.90
CA GLU A 182 14.37 0.64 -6.66
C GLU A 182 13.55 -0.25 -5.73
N ARG A 183 12.67 0.34 -4.90
CA ARG A 183 11.73 -0.37 -4.05
C ARG A 183 10.51 -0.85 -4.86
N PRO A 184 10.29 -2.18 -4.99
CA PRO A 184 9.20 -2.71 -5.80
C PRO A 184 7.80 -2.17 -5.44
N LEU A 185 7.47 -2.06 -4.14
CA LEU A 185 6.15 -1.61 -3.71
C LEU A 185 5.89 -0.15 -4.10
N THR A 186 6.87 0.74 -3.84
CA THR A 186 6.82 2.14 -4.27
C THR A 186 6.64 2.25 -5.78
N ARG A 187 7.33 1.37 -6.54
CA ARG A 187 7.22 1.31 -8.00
C ARG A 187 5.83 0.92 -8.48
N GLU A 188 5.24 -0.11 -7.91
CA GLU A 188 3.89 -0.57 -8.25
C GLU A 188 2.83 0.50 -7.94
N VAL A 189 2.92 1.15 -6.78
CA VAL A 189 2.02 2.26 -6.42
C VAL A 189 2.18 3.42 -7.39
N GLY A 190 3.42 3.81 -7.74
CA GLY A 190 3.70 4.83 -8.73
C GLY A 190 3.10 4.52 -10.10
N GLN A 191 3.26 3.29 -10.58
CA GLN A 191 2.70 2.83 -11.86
C GLN A 191 1.17 2.82 -11.86
N TYR A 192 0.54 2.41 -10.75
CA TYR A 192 -0.91 2.44 -10.63
C TYR A 192 -1.46 3.88 -10.64
N LEU A 193 -0.85 4.78 -9.88
CA LEU A 193 -1.24 6.20 -9.85
C LEU A 193 -0.97 6.90 -11.19
N GLU A 194 0.08 6.51 -11.92
CA GLU A 194 0.34 6.98 -13.29
C GLU A 194 -0.84 6.67 -14.21
N VAL A 195 -1.34 5.43 -14.19
CA VAL A 195 -2.48 5.02 -15.03
C VAL A 195 -3.72 5.87 -14.73
N LEU A 196 -4.00 6.13 -13.45
CA LEU A 196 -5.13 6.95 -13.02
C LEU A 196 -4.98 8.42 -13.44
N LEU A 197 -3.78 8.98 -13.30
CA LEU A 197 -3.49 10.35 -13.74
C LEU A 197 -3.63 10.48 -15.26
N PHE A 198 -3.15 9.49 -16.03
CA PHE A 198 -3.33 9.46 -17.48
C PHE A 198 -4.78 9.34 -17.91
N ASN A 199 -5.59 8.52 -17.23
CA ASN A 199 -7.03 8.43 -17.47
C ASN A 199 -7.70 9.79 -17.26
N LYS A 200 -7.37 10.47 -16.16
CA LYS A 200 -7.88 11.80 -15.84
C LYS A 200 -7.49 12.83 -16.92
N TRP A 201 -6.23 12.82 -17.36
CA TRP A 201 -5.74 13.73 -18.40
C TRP A 201 -6.34 13.46 -19.77
N ALA A 202 -6.49 12.18 -20.15
CA ALA A 202 -7.15 11.80 -21.40
C ALA A 202 -8.61 12.25 -21.44
N ALA A 203 -9.37 12.04 -20.35
CA ALA A 203 -10.75 12.51 -20.23
C ALA A 203 -10.87 14.05 -20.31
N GLY A 204 -9.86 14.77 -19.81
CA GLY A 204 -9.77 16.23 -19.90
C GLY A 204 -9.12 16.75 -21.19
N ALA A 205 -8.82 15.89 -22.17
CA ALA A 205 -8.10 16.22 -23.40
C ALA A 205 -6.82 17.06 -23.16
N VAL A 206 -6.07 16.73 -22.10
CA VAL A 206 -4.84 17.46 -21.74
C VAL A 206 -3.77 17.20 -22.79
N ASP A 207 -3.29 18.27 -23.42
CA ASP A 207 -2.21 18.22 -24.41
C ASP A 207 -0.89 17.74 -23.79
N PRO A 208 -0.25 16.66 -24.30
CA PRO A 208 1.07 16.24 -23.86
C PRO A 208 2.14 17.34 -23.88
N GLU A 209 2.05 18.32 -24.78
CA GLU A 209 2.99 19.43 -24.82
C GLU A 209 2.77 20.42 -23.66
N LYS A 210 1.52 20.54 -23.18
CA LYS A 210 1.24 21.24 -21.92
C LYS A 210 1.85 20.49 -20.74
N VAL A 211 1.77 19.15 -20.71
CA VAL A 211 2.41 18.33 -19.67
C VAL A 211 3.93 18.46 -19.73
N ARG A 212 4.52 18.44 -20.93
CA ARG A 212 5.97 18.64 -21.11
C ARG A 212 6.43 20.00 -20.55
N ARG A 213 5.66 21.07 -20.79
CA ARG A 213 5.97 22.43 -20.30
C ARG A 213 5.93 22.56 -18.77
N ILE A 214 5.21 21.70 -18.06
CA ILE A 214 5.23 21.65 -16.58
C ILE A 214 6.66 21.42 -16.06
N ALA A 215 7.44 20.58 -16.75
CA ALA A 215 8.84 20.25 -16.38
C ALA A 215 9.80 21.44 -16.45
N VAL A 216 9.39 22.56 -17.06
CA VAL A 216 10.24 23.72 -17.31
C VAL A 216 10.07 24.80 -16.22
N VAL A 217 8.95 24.81 -15.49
CA VAL A 217 8.57 25.91 -14.59
C VAL A 217 9.22 25.85 -13.20
N TYR A 218 9.68 24.68 -12.73
CA TYR A 218 10.21 24.50 -11.36
C TYR A 218 11.75 24.42 -11.26
N GLY A 219 12.48 24.84 -12.29
CA GLY A 219 13.94 25.05 -12.18
C GLY A 219 14.82 23.80 -12.12
N ASN A 220 14.27 22.59 -11.98
CA ASN A 220 14.99 21.34 -12.23
C ASN A 220 14.49 20.71 -13.54
N PRO A 221 15.26 20.77 -14.64
CA PRO A 221 14.80 20.35 -15.94
C PRO A 221 14.65 18.84 -15.98
N SER A 222 13.42 18.34 -16.07
CA SER A 222 13.12 17.04 -16.69
C SER A 222 14.01 15.89 -16.18
N SER A 223 13.74 15.33 -15.02
CA SER A 223 14.35 14.04 -14.66
C SER A 223 14.12 13.04 -15.82
N PRO A 224 15.08 12.16 -16.16
CA PRO A 224 14.88 11.11 -17.17
C PRO A 224 13.55 10.37 -16.98
N GLU A 225 13.15 10.19 -15.73
CA GLU A 225 11.91 9.59 -15.28
C GLU A 225 10.70 10.41 -15.75
N PHE A 226 10.70 11.73 -15.56
CA PHE A 226 9.61 12.60 -16.02
C PHE A 226 9.51 12.65 -17.55
N ARG A 227 10.64 12.64 -18.28
CA ARG A 227 10.61 12.53 -19.75
C ARG A 227 9.99 11.21 -20.21
N ALA A 228 10.36 10.11 -19.57
CA ALA A 228 9.80 8.80 -19.86
C ALA A 228 8.30 8.76 -19.54
N PHE A 229 7.87 9.35 -18.42
CA PHE A 229 6.48 9.50 -18.04
C PHE A 229 5.65 10.26 -19.10
N VAL A 230 6.13 11.41 -19.60
CA VAL A 230 5.45 12.15 -20.68
C VAL A 230 5.40 11.35 -21.99
N ALA A 231 6.46 10.60 -22.31
CA ALA A 231 6.48 9.72 -23.47
C ALA A 231 5.45 8.59 -23.35
N ARG A 232 5.29 7.98 -22.17
CA ARG A 232 4.26 6.98 -21.88
C ARG A 232 2.85 7.56 -22.05
N TYR A 233 2.60 8.77 -21.54
CA TYR A 233 1.32 9.45 -21.74
C TYR A 233 1.01 9.69 -23.22
N THR A 234 1.99 10.19 -23.96
CA THR A 234 1.87 10.45 -25.40
C THR A 234 1.57 9.18 -26.18
N ALA A 235 2.28 8.08 -25.86
CA ALA A 235 2.06 6.79 -26.48
C ALA A 235 0.66 6.23 -26.16
N ARG A 236 0.17 6.41 -24.93
CA ARG A 236 -1.19 6.01 -24.54
C ARG A 236 -2.25 6.71 -25.38
N LEU A 237 -2.15 8.03 -25.57
CA LEU A 237 -3.10 8.78 -26.40
C LEU A 237 -3.09 8.34 -27.87
N LYS A 238 -1.92 7.95 -28.41
CA LYS A 238 -1.83 7.43 -29.78
C LYS A 238 -2.51 6.08 -29.94
N LYS A 239 -2.45 5.20 -28.94
CA LYS A 239 -3.11 3.88 -28.96
C LYS A 239 -4.62 3.95 -28.81
N ALA A 240 -5.16 5.05 -28.28
CA ALA A 240 -6.58 5.25 -28.05
C ALA A 240 -7.31 5.90 -29.24
N LYS A 241 -6.59 6.24 -30.31
CA LYS A 241 -7.11 6.75 -31.60
C LYS A 241 -7.18 5.61 -32.60
#